data_AF-A0A2N5W5L2-F1
#
_entry.id   AF-A0A2N5W5L2-F1
#
_cell.length_a   1.000
_cell.length_b   1.000
_cell.length_c   1.000
_cell.angle_alpha   90.00
_cell.angle_beta   90.00
_cell.angle_gamma   90.00
#
_symmetry.space_group_name_H-M   'P 1'
#
loop_
_entity.id
_entity.type
_entity.pdbx_description
1 polymer ?
#
loop_
_entity_poly.entity_id
_entity_poly.type
_entity_poly.pdbx_seq_one_letter_code
_entity_poly.pdbx_strand_id
1 'polypeptide(L)'
;MSGVDPINPTTSTSSENQKPKLKTTTVEDSKPSTNTMDKVNSSVLRNSIDGIPLLTSDNYTHWRQRIVNFLDLIDLKDAVASTKDTLSASDNKLLKSVFVSKLDAAVQANVVTAENENNAQLIWKSITNFFALNQLSNKAQVFRAFLRSPYTPNDIAGFITTMKSFEARLIEVG
;
A
#
# COMPACT_ATOMS: atom_id res chain seq x y z
N MET A 1 -58.91 -41.60 45.76
CA MET A 1 -59.98 -42.06 44.85
C MET A 1 -59.31 -42.37 43.52
N SER A 2 -59.51 -43.58 42.98
CA SER A 2 -59.04 -44.08 41.66
C SER A 2 -57.51 -44.08 41.41
N GLY A 3 -56.87 -45.14 40.88
CA GLY A 3 -57.32 -46.51 40.65
C GLY A 3 -56.54 -47.21 39.51
N VAL A 4 -56.15 -48.47 39.75
CA VAL A 4 -55.94 -49.57 38.76
C VAL A 4 -54.73 -49.50 37.79
N ASP A 5 -53.78 -50.43 37.94
CA ASP A 5 -52.76 -50.85 36.94
C ASP A 5 -53.42 -51.59 35.75
N PRO A 6 -52.80 -51.71 34.53
CA PRO A 6 -51.86 -52.84 34.30
C PRO A 6 -50.82 -52.78 33.12
N ILE A 7 -49.68 -53.48 33.29
CA ILE A 7 -49.07 -54.50 32.39
C ILE A 7 -48.81 -54.20 30.88
N ASN A 8 -47.53 -53.98 30.52
CA ASN A 8 -46.70 -54.63 29.44
C ASN A 8 -47.19 -54.58 27.95
N PRO A 9 -46.51 -55.18 26.92
CA PRO A 9 -45.13 -55.69 26.78
C PRO A 9 -44.36 -55.30 25.47
N THR A 10 -43.16 -55.88 25.30
CA THR A 10 -42.43 -56.19 24.02
C THR A 10 -41.80 -55.03 23.23
N THR A 11 -40.63 -55.15 22.58
CA THR A 11 -39.73 -56.30 22.24
C THR A 11 -38.28 -55.73 22.18
N SER A 12 -37.24 -56.32 22.80
CA SER A 12 -36.36 -57.39 22.25
C SER A 12 -35.69 -57.01 20.91
N THR A 13 -34.38 -57.13 20.63
CA THR A 13 -33.13 -57.52 21.34
C THR A 13 -31.94 -56.96 20.49
N SER A 14 -30.63 -57.04 20.75
CA SER A 14 -29.73 -57.77 21.68
C SER A 14 -28.46 -56.91 21.93
N SER A 15 -27.79 -56.98 23.08
CA SER A 15 -26.62 -57.85 23.40
C SER A 15 -25.46 -57.75 22.38
N GLU A 16 -24.45 -56.93 22.67
CA GLU A 16 -23.21 -57.26 23.42
C GLU A 16 -22.07 -57.74 22.49
N ASN A 17 -21.01 -56.96 22.30
CA ASN A 17 -19.93 -56.62 23.25
C ASN A 17 -18.78 -57.65 23.20
N GLN A 18 -17.66 -57.27 22.58
CA GLN A 18 -16.33 -57.60 23.08
C GLN A 18 -15.24 -56.72 22.47
N LYS A 19 -14.31 -56.32 23.34
CA LYS A 19 -13.12 -55.49 23.07
C LYS A 19 -11.88 -56.37 23.21
N PRO A 20 -10.76 -56.06 22.54
CA PRO A 20 -9.57 -55.73 23.35
C PRO A 20 -8.82 -54.47 22.88
N LYS A 21 -7.99 -53.93 23.79
CA LYS A 21 -7.09 -52.79 23.54
C LYS A 21 -5.85 -53.22 22.75
N LEU A 22 -5.27 -52.28 21.99
CA LEU A 22 -3.83 -52.25 21.74
C LEU A 22 -3.29 -50.83 22.01
N LYS A 23 -2.10 -50.73 22.63
CA LYS A 23 -1.31 -49.49 22.76
C LYS A 23 -0.09 -49.62 21.85
N THR A 24 0.26 -48.56 21.12
CA THR A 24 1.65 -48.25 20.78
C THR A 24 1.79 -46.72 20.69
N THR A 25 2.88 -46.19 21.27
CA THR A 25 3.30 -44.80 21.12
C THR A 25 4.44 -44.75 20.12
N THR A 26 4.32 -43.95 19.05
CA THR A 26 5.47 -43.41 18.33
C THR A 26 5.15 -41.97 17.94
N VAL A 27 6.12 -41.08 18.19
CA VAL A 27 6.08 -39.68 17.77
C VAL A 27 6.82 -39.61 16.44
N GLU A 28 6.19 -39.09 15.39
CA GLU A 28 6.92 -38.62 14.20
C GLU A 28 6.49 -37.19 13.87
N ASP A 29 7.50 -36.34 13.70
CA ASP A 29 7.38 -34.90 13.54
C ASP A 29 6.67 -34.52 12.24
N SER A 30 5.34 -34.34 12.31
CA SER A 30 4.61 -33.56 11.31
C SER A 30 4.86 -32.06 11.54
N LYS A 31 6.13 -31.63 11.44
CA LYS A 31 6.51 -30.23 11.41
C LYS A 31 5.73 -29.57 10.26
N PRO A 32 4.87 -28.57 10.52
CA PRO A 32 4.09 -27.97 9.45
C PRO A 32 5.05 -27.30 8.46
N SER A 33 4.81 -27.48 7.16
CA SER A 33 5.62 -26.92 6.07
C SER A 33 5.35 -25.41 5.85
N THR A 34 5.35 -24.63 6.92
CA THR A 34 5.09 -23.16 6.97
C THR A 34 6.31 -22.30 6.61
N ASN A 35 7.29 -22.87 5.90
CA ASN A 35 8.69 -22.41 6.05
C ASN A 35 9.41 -22.00 4.76
N THR A 36 8.78 -22.16 3.58
CA THR A 36 9.38 -21.76 2.30
C THR A 36 8.56 -20.68 1.62
N MET A 37 7.26 -20.91 1.35
CA MET A 37 6.43 -19.91 0.66
C MET A 37 6.28 -18.62 1.47
N ASP A 38 6.05 -18.71 2.79
CA ASP A 38 5.94 -17.55 3.66
C ASP A 38 7.26 -16.76 3.78
N LYS A 39 8.42 -17.44 3.69
CA LYS A 39 9.73 -16.78 3.62
C LYS A 39 9.96 -16.12 2.27
N VAL A 40 9.55 -16.76 1.16
CA VAL A 40 9.59 -16.16 -0.18
C VAL A 40 8.73 -14.90 -0.19
N ASN A 41 7.48 -14.98 0.25
CA ASN A 41 6.57 -13.83 0.37
C ASN A 41 7.17 -12.70 1.22
N SER A 42 7.69 -13.01 2.42
CA SER A 42 8.36 -12.04 3.28
C SER A 42 9.60 -11.41 2.62
N SER A 43 10.41 -12.19 1.91
CA SER A 43 11.59 -11.68 1.18
C SER A 43 11.22 -10.80 -0.01
N VAL A 44 10.15 -11.11 -0.73
CA VAL A 44 9.63 -10.32 -1.86
C VAL A 44 9.06 -9.00 -1.35
N LEU A 45 8.29 -9.01 -0.26
CA LEU A 45 7.78 -7.80 0.40
C LEU A 45 8.92 -6.91 0.89
N ARG A 46 9.93 -7.49 1.55
CA ARG A 46 11.12 -6.77 1.99
C ARG A 46 11.87 -6.15 0.80
N ASN A 47 12.16 -6.92 -0.25
CA ASN A 47 12.87 -6.43 -1.43
C ASN A 47 12.10 -5.31 -2.14
N SER A 48 10.76 -5.37 -2.16
CA SER A 48 9.90 -4.30 -2.68
C SER A 48 10.00 -3.03 -1.83
N ILE A 49 10.03 -3.14 -0.49
CA ILE A 49 10.23 -1.99 0.41
C ILE A 49 11.64 -1.41 0.26
N ASP A 50 12.67 -2.26 0.25
CA ASP A 50 14.07 -1.85 0.09
C ASP A 50 14.29 -1.18 -1.27
N GLY A 51 13.59 -1.62 -2.32
CA GLY A 51 13.62 -1.05 -3.67
C GLY A 51 12.83 0.25 -3.90
N ILE A 52 12.10 0.77 -2.90
CA ILE A 52 11.51 2.12 -2.96
C ILE A 52 12.62 3.15 -2.63
N PRO A 53 12.88 4.15 -3.49
CA PRO A 53 13.85 5.21 -3.20
C PRO A 53 13.35 6.13 -2.08
N LEU A 54 14.23 6.99 -1.57
CA LEU A 54 13.82 8.12 -0.72
C LEU A 54 13.12 9.17 -1.59
N LEU A 55 11.93 9.65 -1.21
CA LEU A 55 11.22 10.69 -1.96
C LEU A 55 11.91 12.03 -1.78
N THR A 56 12.30 12.60 -2.91
CA THR A 56 12.92 13.93 -3.05
C THR A 56 12.06 14.79 -3.98
N SER A 57 12.43 16.07 -4.17
CA SER A 57 11.69 16.99 -5.03
C SER A 57 11.69 16.63 -6.53
N ASP A 58 12.67 15.83 -6.98
CA ASP A 58 12.96 15.51 -8.38
C ASP A 58 12.56 14.09 -8.81
N ASN A 59 12.29 13.17 -7.87
CA ASN A 59 12.08 11.74 -8.19
C ASN A 59 10.63 11.22 -8.02
N TYR A 60 9.67 12.10 -7.73
CA TYR A 60 8.28 11.75 -7.39
C TYR A 60 7.62 10.74 -8.34
N THR A 61 7.75 10.92 -9.66
CA THR A 61 7.12 10.01 -10.64
C THR A 61 7.67 8.59 -10.52
N HIS A 62 8.99 8.42 -10.29
CA HIS A 62 9.60 7.10 -10.07
C HIS A 62 9.24 6.54 -8.69
N TRP A 63 9.31 7.36 -7.64
CA TRP A 63 8.92 6.97 -6.29
C TRP A 63 7.47 6.48 -6.23
N ARG A 64 6.55 7.22 -6.86
CA ARG A 64 5.12 6.89 -6.92
C ARG A 64 4.88 5.57 -7.63
N GLN A 65 5.59 5.28 -8.73
CA GLN A 65 5.52 3.98 -9.40
C GLN A 65 5.96 2.85 -8.47
N ARG A 66 7.07 3.02 -7.74
CA ARG A 66 7.55 2.02 -6.77
C ARG A 66 6.56 1.77 -5.64
N ILE A 67 5.96 2.83 -5.09
CA ILE A 67 4.93 2.72 -4.05
C ILE A 67 3.66 2.05 -4.59
N VAL A 68 3.14 2.45 -5.76
CA VAL A 68 1.93 1.82 -6.33
C VAL A 68 2.16 0.33 -6.58
N ASN A 69 3.31 -0.07 -7.11
CA ASN A 69 3.64 -1.48 -7.29
C ASN A 69 3.75 -2.25 -5.96
N PHE A 70 4.25 -1.61 -4.90
CA PHE A 70 4.24 -2.19 -3.55
C PHE A 70 2.82 -2.31 -2.98
N LEU A 71 1.95 -1.33 -3.23
CA LEU A 71 0.54 -1.35 -2.80
C LEU A 71 -0.29 -2.39 -3.56
N ASP A 72 -0.02 -2.59 -4.86
CA ASP A 72 -0.56 -3.69 -5.68
C ASP A 72 -0.13 -5.06 -5.11
N LEU A 73 1.13 -5.21 -4.69
CA LEU A 73 1.69 -6.45 -4.14
C LEU A 73 1.07 -6.89 -2.79
N ILE A 74 0.42 -5.97 -2.07
CA ILE A 74 -0.24 -6.23 -0.78
C ILE A 74 -1.76 -6.03 -0.83
N ASP A 75 -2.34 -5.89 -2.03
CA ASP A 75 -3.78 -5.68 -2.26
C ASP A 75 -4.38 -4.44 -1.57
N LEU A 76 -3.57 -3.42 -1.26
CA LEU A 76 -4.01 -2.19 -0.56
C LEU A 76 -4.10 -0.93 -1.42
N LYS A 77 -3.77 -1.01 -2.72
CA LYS A 77 -3.78 0.15 -3.63
C LYS A 77 -5.10 0.90 -3.67
N ASP A 78 -6.20 0.19 -3.90
CA ASP A 78 -7.51 0.82 -4.00
C ASP A 78 -7.95 1.37 -2.64
N ALA A 79 -7.66 0.66 -1.54
CA ALA A 79 -7.91 1.15 -0.19
C ALA A 79 -7.12 2.44 0.13
N VAL A 80 -5.89 2.58 -0.37
CA VAL A 80 -5.05 3.79 -0.16
C VAL A 80 -5.47 4.95 -1.07
N ALA A 81 -5.92 4.67 -2.29
CA ALA A 81 -6.38 5.69 -3.24
C ALA A 81 -7.83 6.15 -2.99
N SER A 82 -8.66 5.30 -2.38
CA SER A 82 -10.05 5.56 -2.03
C SER A 82 -10.17 6.47 -0.82
N THR A 83 -11.20 7.32 -0.82
CA THR A 83 -11.62 8.10 0.34
C THR A 83 -12.80 7.46 1.09
N LYS A 84 -13.22 6.24 0.70
CA LYS A 84 -14.41 5.56 1.25
C LYS A 84 -14.04 4.33 2.06
N ASP A 85 -13.05 3.57 1.59
CA ASP A 85 -12.62 2.34 2.23
C ASP A 85 -11.77 2.68 3.47
N THR A 86 -12.02 2.00 4.58
CA THR A 86 -11.28 2.24 5.83
C THR A 86 -10.18 1.18 5.96
N LEU A 87 -8.92 1.61 5.96
CA LEU A 87 -7.79 0.72 6.25
C LEU A 87 -7.92 0.09 7.64
N SER A 88 -7.53 -1.18 7.79
CA SER A 88 -7.41 -1.78 9.11
C SER A 88 -6.33 -1.08 9.94
N ALA A 89 -6.40 -1.19 11.27
CA ALA A 89 -5.41 -0.56 12.15
C ALA A 89 -3.98 -1.08 11.90
N SER A 90 -3.83 -2.36 11.52
CA SER A 90 -2.57 -2.97 11.11
C SER A 90 -2.04 -2.39 9.80
N ASP A 91 -2.91 -2.28 8.79
CA ASP A 91 -2.53 -1.80 7.46
C ASP A 91 -2.15 -0.32 7.51
N ASN A 92 -2.94 0.48 8.21
CA ASN A 92 -2.63 1.89 8.46
C ASN A 92 -1.27 2.06 9.16
N LYS A 93 -0.94 1.21 10.15
CA LYS A 93 0.35 1.24 10.85
C LYS A 93 1.51 0.83 9.93
N LEU A 94 1.34 -0.23 9.13
CA LEU A 94 2.33 -0.69 8.16
C LEU A 94 2.61 0.39 7.11
N LEU A 95 1.56 0.87 6.44
CA LEU A 95 1.66 1.85 5.37
C LEU A 95 2.20 3.18 5.85
N LYS A 96 1.79 3.66 7.03
CA LYS A 96 2.41 4.84 7.67
C LYS A 96 3.92 4.64 7.82
N SER A 97 4.35 3.50 8.36
CA SER A 97 5.78 3.21 8.57
C SER A 97 6.55 3.21 7.25
N VAL A 98 5.99 2.59 6.19
CA VAL A 98 6.62 2.56 4.87
C VAL A 98 6.67 3.96 4.26
N PHE A 99 5.57 4.70 4.24
CA PHE A 99 5.53 6.04 3.65
C PHE A 99 6.52 6.98 4.34
N VAL A 100 6.44 7.13 5.67
CA VAL A 100 7.30 8.07 6.42
C VAL A 100 8.78 7.69 6.33
N SER A 101 9.13 6.40 6.34
CA SER A 101 10.53 5.95 6.17
C SER A 101 11.12 6.19 4.76
N LYS A 102 10.28 6.54 3.79
CA LYS A 102 10.65 6.79 2.39
C LYS A 102 10.43 8.24 1.97
N LEU A 103 10.41 9.19 2.92
CA LEU A 103 10.46 10.63 2.67
C LEU A 103 11.83 11.19 3.06
N ASP A 104 12.41 12.09 2.27
CA ASP A 104 13.46 12.96 2.79
C ASP A 104 12.91 13.94 3.84
N ALA A 105 13.78 14.50 4.67
CA ALA A 105 13.36 15.37 5.77
C ALA A 105 12.63 16.66 5.31
N ALA A 106 12.97 17.19 4.14
CA ALA A 106 12.34 18.38 3.58
C ALA A 106 10.94 18.07 3.03
N VAL A 107 10.78 16.96 2.30
CA VAL A 107 9.47 16.47 1.86
C VAL A 107 8.60 16.12 3.06
N GLN A 108 9.14 15.38 4.05
CA GLN A 108 8.41 15.00 5.27
C GLN A 108 7.84 16.22 5.99
N ALA A 109 8.62 17.29 6.18
CA ALA A 109 8.18 18.52 6.84
C ALA A 109 7.07 19.27 6.08
N ASN A 110 6.90 19.04 4.78
CA ASN A 110 5.84 19.65 3.97
C ASN A 110 4.57 18.78 3.87
N VAL A 111 4.68 17.46 3.96
CA VAL A 111 3.57 16.53 3.69
C VAL A 111 3.02 15.83 4.94
N VAL A 112 3.78 15.75 6.04
CA VAL A 112 3.34 15.14 7.30
C VAL A 112 2.99 16.23 8.32
N THR A 113 1.78 16.21 8.84
CA THR A 113 1.24 17.17 9.81
C THR A 113 0.60 16.46 11.00
N ALA A 114 0.39 17.16 12.12
CA ALA A 114 -0.32 16.62 13.29
C ALA A 114 -1.72 16.06 12.97
N GLU A 115 -2.34 16.49 11.86
CA GLU A 115 -3.66 16.06 11.41
C GLU A 115 -3.60 14.72 10.62
N ASN A 116 -2.49 14.45 9.93
CA ASN A 116 -2.35 13.28 9.05
C ASN A 116 -1.34 12.23 9.53
N GLU A 117 -0.48 12.55 10.51
CA GLU A 117 0.60 11.69 11.01
C GLU A 117 0.16 10.32 11.56
N ASN A 118 -1.15 10.09 11.71
CA ASN A 118 -1.73 8.83 12.17
C ASN A 118 -2.63 8.14 11.13
N ASN A 119 -2.72 8.67 9.91
CA ASN A 119 -3.54 8.13 8.83
C ASN A 119 -2.76 8.05 7.50
N ALA A 120 -2.51 6.83 7.03
CA ALA A 120 -1.75 6.55 5.82
C ALA A 120 -2.43 7.07 4.53
N GLN A 121 -3.76 7.06 4.45
CA GLN A 121 -4.50 7.65 3.31
C GLN A 121 -4.33 9.16 3.26
N LEU A 122 -4.37 9.84 4.41
CA LEU A 122 -4.14 11.28 4.49
C LEU A 122 -2.69 11.65 4.16
N ILE A 123 -1.71 10.85 4.59
CA ILE A 123 -0.30 11.00 4.18
C ILE A 123 -0.14 10.81 2.67
N TRP A 124 -0.69 9.75 2.08
CA TRP A 124 -0.66 9.49 0.64
C TRP A 124 -1.31 10.61 -0.17
N LYS A 125 -2.48 11.09 0.27
CA LYS A 125 -3.17 12.23 -0.33
C LYS A 125 -2.36 13.52 -0.21
N SER A 126 -1.74 13.77 0.95
CA SER A 126 -0.87 14.93 1.19
C SER A 126 0.33 14.94 0.25
N ILE A 127 1.05 13.81 0.14
CA ILE A 127 2.16 13.62 -0.81
C ILE A 127 1.69 13.87 -2.25
N THR A 128 0.60 13.22 -2.66
CA THR A 128 0.06 13.35 -4.03
C THR A 128 -0.31 14.81 -4.35
N ASN A 129 -0.95 15.50 -3.41
CA ASN A 129 -1.35 16.90 -3.56
C ASN A 129 -0.15 17.86 -3.57
N PHE A 130 0.83 17.67 -2.70
CA PHE A 130 2.03 18.52 -2.63
C PHE A 130 2.79 18.50 -3.96
N PHE A 131 3.03 17.31 -4.53
CA PHE A 131 3.71 17.21 -5.81
C PHE A 131 2.85 17.72 -6.97
N ALA A 132 1.54 17.46 -7.00
CA ALA A 132 0.65 18.04 -8.00
C ALA A 132 0.62 19.58 -7.95
N LEU A 133 0.60 20.18 -6.75
CA LEU A 133 0.66 21.63 -6.57
C LEU A 133 2.02 22.21 -6.97
N ASN A 134 3.12 21.53 -6.67
CA ASN A 134 4.45 21.94 -7.09
C ASN A 134 4.58 21.89 -8.62
N GLN A 135 4.10 20.84 -9.28
CA GLN A 135 4.03 20.75 -10.74
C GLN A 135 3.22 21.91 -11.33
N LEU A 136 2.02 22.18 -10.82
CA LEU A 136 1.17 23.29 -11.27
C LEU A 136 1.82 24.66 -11.05
N SER A 137 2.47 24.88 -9.90
CA SER A 137 3.17 26.14 -9.57
C SER A 137 4.38 26.36 -10.48
N ASN A 138 5.20 25.33 -10.66
CA ASN A 138 6.35 25.33 -11.56
C ASN A 138 5.91 25.59 -13.00
N LYS A 139 4.90 24.86 -13.50
CA LYS A 139 4.33 25.04 -14.84
C LYS A 139 3.75 26.44 -15.02
N ALA A 140 3.06 26.99 -14.03
CA ALA A 140 2.57 28.36 -14.04
C ALA A 140 3.71 29.39 -14.02
N GLN A 141 4.85 29.13 -13.36
CA GLN A 141 6.04 29.99 -13.43
C GLN A 141 6.68 29.94 -14.82
N VAL A 142 6.87 28.76 -15.41
CA VAL A 142 7.40 28.59 -16.78
C VAL A 142 6.50 29.30 -17.80
N PHE A 143 5.17 29.13 -17.71
CA PHE A 143 4.21 29.81 -18.58
C PHE A 143 4.23 31.35 -18.41
N ARG A 144 4.36 31.85 -17.18
CA ARG A 144 4.51 33.28 -16.88
C ARG A 144 5.83 33.89 -17.37
N ALA A 145 6.86 33.07 -17.56
CA ALA A 145 8.13 33.48 -18.18
C ALA A 145 8.03 33.47 -19.71
N PHE A 146 7.44 32.41 -20.30
CA PHE A 146 7.15 32.29 -21.73
C PHE A 146 6.37 33.52 -22.25
N LEU A 147 5.23 33.87 -21.62
CA LEU A 147 4.40 35.02 -22.01
C LEU A 147 5.10 36.38 -21.89
N ARG A 148 6.19 36.48 -21.12
CA ARG A 148 6.97 37.71 -20.93
C ARG A 148 8.26 37.75 -21.74
N SER A 149 8.59 36.68 -22.46
CA SER A 149 9.81 36.62 -23.25
C SER A 149 9.70 37.59 -24.44
N PRO A 150 10.57 38.61 -24.55
CA PRO A 150 10.54 39.52 -25.68
C PRO A 150 10.97 38.80 -26.96
N TYR A 151 10.41 39.23 -28.09
CA TYR A 151 10.93 38.84 -29.40
C TYR A 151 12.28 39.51 -29.65
N THR A 152 13.29 38.73 -30.01
CA THR A 152 14.66 39.20 -30.31
C THR A 152 14.92 39.18 -31.82
N PRO A 153 14.59 40.25 -32.58
CA PRO A 153 14.74 40.28 -34.03
C PRO A 153 16.20 40.12 -34.49
N ASN A 154 17.15 40.53 -33.67
CA ASN A 154 18.59 40.41 -33.94
C ASN A 154 19.17 39.03 -33.58
N ASP A 155 18.39 38.17 -32.93
CA ASP A 155 18.77 36.80 -32.54
C ASP A 155 17.56 35.86 -32.58
N ILE A 156 17.09 35.59 -33.80
CA ILE A 156 15.96 34.69 -34.06
C ILE A 156 16.29 33.25 -33.60
N ALA A 157 17.57 32.84 -33.68
CA ALA A 157 18.01 31.50 -33.27
C ALA A 157 17.96 31.34 -31.73
N GLY A 158 18.44 32.32 -30.97
CA GLY A 158 18.33 32.35 -29.51
C GLY A 158 16.87 32.48 -29.06
N PHE A 159 16.04 33.26 -29.77
CA PHE A 159 14.59 33.31 -29.51
C PHE A 159 13.94 31.92 -29.66
N ILE A 160 14.15 31.23 -30.79
CA ILE A 160 13.60 29.89 -31.05
C ILE A 160 14.11 28.89 -30.00
N THR A 161 15.40 28.95 -29.64
CA THR A 161 16.00 28.08 -28.61
C THR A 161 15.34 28.30 -27.25
N THR A 162 15.09 29.56 -26.88
CA THR A 162 14.42 29.94 -25.63
C THR A 162 12.97 29.47 -25.61
N MET A 163 12.23 29.62 -26.72
CA MET A 163 10.85 29.13 -26.83
C MET A 163 10.77 27.61 -26.70
N LYS A 164 11.66 26.87 -27.37
CA LYS A 164 11.75 25.40 -27.25
C LYS A 164 12.13 24.95 -25.85
N SER A 165 12.97 25.71 -25.13
CA SER A 165 13.30 25.43 -23.73
C SER A 165 12.06 25.62 -22.82
N PHE A 166 11.25 26.65 -23.05
CA PHE A 166 9.98 26.80 -22.33
C PHE A 166 8.99 25.68 -22.67
N GLU A 167 8.86 25.29 -23.94
CA GLU A 167 8.01 24.17 -24.37
C GLU A 167 8.40 22.86 -23.68
N ALA A 168 9.69 22.48 -23.74
CA ALA A 168 10.21 21.31 -23.03
C ALA A 168 9.91 21.37 -21.53
N ARG A 169 10.18 22.52 -20.88
CA ARG A 169 9.91 22.72 -19.45
C ARG A 169 8.43 22.84 -19.07
N LEU A 170 7.51 22.99 -20.03
CA LEU A 170 6.06 22.88 -19.79
C LEU A 170 5.57 21.42 -19.86
N ILE A 171 6.36 20.54 -20.47
CA ILE A 171 6.09 19.10 -20.62
C ILE A 171 6.80 18.30 -19.50
N GLU A 172 8.06 18.64 -19.20
CA GLU A 172 8.98 17.87 -18.35
C GLU A 172 8.80 18.11 -16.84
N VAL A 173 8.13 19.20 -16.41
CA VAL A 173 7.80 19.44 -14.99
C VAL A 173 6.57 18.65 -14.51
N GLY A 174 6.41 17.41 -14.97
CA GLY A 174 5.24 16.52 -14.79
C GLY A 174 5.57 15.11 -14.34
#